data_AF-A0A2A4FJB4-F1
#
_entry.id   AF-A0A2A4FJB4-F1
#
_cell.length_a   1.000
_cell.length_b   1.000
_cell.length_c   1.000
_cell.angle_alpha   90.00
_cell.angle_beta   90.00
_cell.angle_gamma   90.00
#
_symmetry.space_group_name_H-M   'P 1'
#
loop_
_entity.id
_entity.type
_entity.pdbx_description
1 polymer ?
#
loop_
_entity_poly.entity_id
_entity_poly.type
_entity_poly.pdbx_seq_one_letter_code
_entity_poly.pdbx_strand_id
1 'polypeptide(L)'
;MGGPYAQKSWNAGSLFFEEEVFGLLEPAIERQIPDYDHFAFTGIGMTYWLLIVAELNDTRRMLGDAAQRTEALDRLGFVFRGSRQAFVDRLDACCDALANVIAEIDAWTRDVRTLHDRVTILGI
;
A
#
# COMPACT_ATOMS: atom_id res chain seq x y z
N MET A 1 -12.22 0.53 25.56
CA MET A 1 -11.92 0.48 24.10
C MET A 1 -11.09 -0.76 23.84
N GLY A 2 -11.44 -1.52 22.81
CA GLY A 2 -10.87 -2.83 22.51
C GLY A 2 -12.00 -3.80 22.20
N GLY A 3 -12.56 -3.70 21.00
CA GLY A 3 -13.49 -4.71 20.48
C GLY A 3 -12.82 -6.07 20.32
N PRO A 4 -13.51 -7.08 19.76
CA PRO A 4 -13.04 -8.47 19.66
C PRO A 4 -11.70 -8.70 18.91
N TYR A 5 -11.09 -7.63 18.40
CA TYR A 5 -9.83 -7.58 17.66
C TYR A 5 -8.63 -7.04 18.46
N ALA A 6 -8.82 -6.57 19.70
CA ALA A 6 -7.73 -6.15 20.56
C ALA A 6 -6.74 -7.32 20.76
N GLN A 7 -5.49 -7.13 20.35
CA GLN A 7 -4.41 -8.14 20.27
C GLN A 7 -4.56 -9.27 19.25
N LYS A 8 -5.58 -9.26 18.39
CA LYS A 8 -5.69 -10.20 17.26
C LYS A 8 -5.31 -9.57 15.93
N SER A 9 -5.63 -8.29 15.74
CA SER A 9 -5.42 -7.59 14.46
C SER A 9 -4.18 -6.69 14.43
N TRP A 10 -3.52 -6.46 15.57
CA TRP A 10 -2.27 -5.71 15.68
C TRP A 10 -1.24 -6.58 16.37
N ASN A 11 -0.40 -7.25 15.60
CA ASN A 11 0.64 -8.13 16.12
C ASN A 11 1.97 -7.86 15.39
N ALA A 12 3.03 -8.55 15.81
CA ALA A 12 4.37 -8.36 15.24
C ALA A 12 4.46 -8.71 13.73
N GLY A 13 3.46 -9.41 13.19
CA GLY A 13 3.32 -9.71 11.77
C GLY A 13 2.40 -8.74 11.03
N SER A 14 2.03 -7.59 11.60
CA SER A 14 1.27 -6.54 10.91
C SER A 14 2.22 -5.51 10.30
N LEU A 15 1.87 -4.97 9.13
CA LEU A 15 2.50 -3.75 8.60
C LEU A 15 1.75 -2.52 9.13
N PHE A 16 2.50 -1.50 9.50
CA PHE A 16 1.97 -0.22 9.99
C PHE A 16 2.49 0.90 9.12
N PHE A 17 1.57 1.76 8.67
CA PHE A 17 1.88 2.89 7.80
C PHE A 17 1.42 4.18 8.45
N GLU A 18 2.15 5.26 8.18
CA GLU A 18 1.60 6.59 8.34
C GLU A 18 0.53 6.83 7.27
N GLU A 19 -0.47 7.64 7.59
CA GLU A 19 -1.59 7.98 6.71
C GLU A 19 -1.12 8.47 5.33
N GLU A 20 -0.13 9.35 5.30
CA GLU A 20 0.41 9.88 4.04
C GLU A 20 1.05 8.78 3.18
N VAL A 21 1.73 7.81 3.80
CA VAL A 21 2.38 6.70 3.09
C VAL A 21 1.33 5.70 2.58
N PHE A 22 0.33 5.40 3.40
CA PHE A 22 -0.75 4.51 3.01
C PHE A 22 -1.56 5.09 1.84
N GLY A 23 -1.83 6.39 1.87
CA GLY A 23 -2.48 7.12 0.78
C GLY A 23 -1.79 6.97 -0.57
N LEU A 24 -0.45 6.82 -0.62
CA LEU A 24 0.27 6.57 -1.87
C LEU A 24 -0.09 5.23 -2.50
N LEU A 25 -0.40 4.23 -1.68
CA LEU A 25 -0.66 2.84 -2.07
C LEU A 25 -2.15 2.58 -2.32
N GLU A 26 -3.01 3.39 -1.72
CA GLU A 26 -4.46 3.21 -1.67
C GLU A 26 -5.14 3.06 -3.05
N PRO A 27 -4.76 3.80 -4.10
CA PRO A 27 -5.41 3.63 -5.41
C PRO A 27 -5.23 2.23 -6.01
N ALA A 28 -4.17 1.49 -5.66
CA ALA A 28 -4.06 0.10 -6.07
C ALA A 28 -5.20 -0.73 -5.43
N ILE A 29 -5.42 -0.57 -4.13
CA ILE A 29 -6.49 -1.26 -3.41
C ILE A 29 -7.86 -0.92 -4.02
N GLU A 30 -8.15 0.37 -4.22
CA GLU A 30 -9.43 0.85 -4.79
C GLU A 30 -9.70 0.25 -6.18
N ARG A 31 -8.67 0.12 -7.03
CA ARG A 31 -8.80 -0.46 -8.37
C ARG A 31 -9.17 -1.93 -8.35
N GLN A 32 -8.78 -2.68 -7.32
CA GLN A 32 -9.11 -4.11 -7.19
C GLN A 32 -10.34 -4.37 -6.32
N ILE A 33 -10.74 -3.42 -5.48
CA ILE A 33 -11.83 -3.57 -4.51
C ILE A 33 -12.78 -2.37 -4.64
N PRO A 34 -13.81 -2.47 -5.51
CA PRO A 34 -14.70 -1.35 -5.81
C PRO A 34 -15.46 -0.76 -4.61
N ASP A 35 -15.73 -1.59 -3.59
CA ASP A 35 -16.42 -1.19 -2.36
C ASP A 35 -15.44 -0.91 -1.20
N TYR A 36 -14.18 -0.64 -1.52
CA TYR A 36 -13.19 -0.25 -0.52
C TYR A 36 -13.55 1.12 0.09
N ASP A 37 -13.46 1.20 1.41
CA ASP A 37 -13.70 2.41 2.19
C ASP A 37 -12.49 2.60 3.12
N HIS A 38 -11.82 3.73 2.95
CA HIS A 38 -10.64 4.14 3.70
C HIS A 38 -10.85 4.05 5.23
N PHE A 39 -12.07 4.31 5.73
CA PHE A 39 -12.38 4.31 7.16
C PHE A 39 -12.93 2.97 7.67
N ALA A 40 -13.11 2.00 6.77
CA ALA A 40 -13.71 0.71 7.11
C ALA A 40 -12.66 -0.35 7.44
N PHE A 41 -13.13 -1.41 8.09
CA PHE A 41 -12.39 -2.66 8.16
C PHE A 41 -12.66 -3.48 6.90
N THR A 42 -11.65 -3.65 6.06
CA THR A 42 -11.77 -4.37 4.79
C THR A 42 -10.98 -5.67 4.85
N GLY A 43 -11.69 -6.81 4.82
CA GLY A 43 -11.09 -8.14 4.69
C GLY A 43 -10.90 -8.53 3.23
N ILE A 44 -9.65 -8.62 2.79
CA ILE A 44 -9.25 -8.90 1.40
C ILE A 44 -8.87 -10.37 1.26
N GLY A 45 -9.47 -11.08 0.29
CA GLY A 45 -9.04 -12.44 -0.04
C GLY A 45 -7.65 -12.47 -0.66
N MET A 46 -6.84 -13.49 -0.34
CA MET A 46 -5.43 -13.56 -0.79
C MET A 46 -5.27 -13.43 -2.31
N THR A 47 -6.20 -13.97 -3.10
CA THR A 47 -6.20 -13.79 -4.57
C THR A 47 -6.20 -12.31 -4.98
N TYR A 48 -7.07 -11.49 -4.37
CA TYR A 48 -7.13 -10.06 -4.66
C TYR A 48 -5.95 -9.31 -4.06
N TRP A 49 -5.49 -9.70 -2.87
CA TRP A 49 -4.28 -9.14 -2.26
C TRP A 49 -3.05 -9.32 -3.17
N LEU A 50 -2.88 -10.50 -3.77
CA LEU A 50 -1.79 -10.75 -4.71
C LEU A 50 -1.88 -9.90 -5.98
N LEU A 51 -3.09 -9.54 -6.44
CA LEU A 51 -3.27 -8.60 -7.57
C LEU A 51 -2.83 -7.19 -7.18
N ILE A 52 -3.21 -6.73 -5.98
CA ILE A 52 -2.78 -5.43 -5.43
C ILE A 52 -1.25 -5.38 -5.35
N VAL A 53 -0.63 -6.41 -4.77
CA VAL A 53 0.84 -6.48 -4.63
C VAL A 53 1.55 -6.57 -5.98
N ALA A 54 0.96 -7.23 -6.99
CA ALA A 54 1.50 -7.24 -8.34
C ALA A 54 1.49 -5.83 -8.96
N GLU A 55 0.39 -5.09 -8.82
CA GLU A 55 0.27 -3.71 -9.32
C GLU A 55 1.24 -2.75 -8.60
N LEU A 56 1.38 -2.90 -7.28
CA LEU A 56 2.38 -2.16 -6.51
C LEU A 56 3.81 -2.47 -7.01
N ASN A 57 4.13 -3.74 -7.27
CA ASN A 57 5.44 -4.11 -7.82
C ASN A 57 5.70 -3.56 -9.22
N ASP A 58 4.67 -3.49 -10.08
CA ASP A 58 4.77 -2.81 -11.37
C ASP A 58 5.04 -1.32 -11.19
N THR A 59 4.35 -0.68 -10.23
CA THR A 59 4.59 0.73 -9.88
C THR A 59 6.01 0.94 -9.36
N ARG A 60 6.51 0.05 -8.49
CA ARG A 60 7.90 0.04 -8.00
C ARG A 60 8.91 -0.04 -9.15
N ARG A 61 8.68 -0.91 -10.15
CA ARG A 61 9.53 -1.01 -11.34
C ARG A 61 9.57 0.32 -12.09
N MET A 62 8.42 0.99 -12.25
CA MET A 62 8.33 2.27 -12.96
C MET A 62 8.97 3.43 -12.18
N LEU A 63 8.93 3.43 -10.84
CA LEU A 63 9.62 4.43 -10.02
C LEU A 63 11.15 4.39 -10.24
N GLY A 64 11.70 3.20 -10.49
CA GLY A 64 13.11 2.97 -10.79
C GLY A 64 13.52 3.32 -12.23
N ASP A 65 12.56 3.51 -13.14
CA ASP A 65 12.81 3.91 -14.53
C ASP A 65 12.45 5.38 -14.73
N ALA A 66 13.47 6.24 -14.91
CA ALA A 66 13.27 7.67 -15.09
C ALA A 66 12.30 8.02 -16.22
N ALA A 67 12.20 7.20 -17.28
CA ALA A 67 11.27 7.42 -18.38
C ALA A 67 9.81 7.12 -18.01
N GLN A 68 9.57 6.30 -16.97
CA GLN A 68 8.24 5.86 -16.54
C GLN A 68 7.75 6.55 -15.25
N ARG A 69 8.59 7.35 -14.60
CA ARG A 69 8.25 7.99 -13.30
C ARG A 69 6.98 8.82 -13.34
N THR A 70 6.72 9.58 -14.40
CA THR A 70 5.48 10.36 -14.51
C THR A 70 4.25 9.45 -14.49
N GLU A 71 4.28 8.36 -15.25
CA GLU A 71 3.21 7.37 -15.27
C GLU A 71 3.08 6.66 -13.91
N ALA A 72 4.21 6.41 -13.22
CA ALA A 72 4.19 5.84 -11.88
C ALA A 72 3.48 6.78 -10.89
N LEU A 73 3.79 8.08 -10.94
CA LEU A 73 3.17 9.08 -10.06
C LEU A 73 1.66 9.19 -10.28
N ASP A 74 1.17 9.01 -11.50
CA ASP A 74 -0.27 9.03 -11.79
C ASP A 74 -1.02 7.80 -11.26
N ARG A 75 -0.28 6.74 -10.86
CA ARG A 75 -0.86 5.55 -10.21
C ARG A 75 -0.95 5.67 -8.69
N LEU A 76 -0.25 6.65 -8.09
CA LEU A 76 -0.19 6.87 -6.64
C LEU A 76 -1.33 7.80 -6.16
N GLY A 77 -1.69 7.64 -4.89
CA GLY A 77 -2.66 8.53 -4.24
C GLY A 77 -1.96 9.64 -3.46
N PHE A 78 -2.50 10.85 -3.52
CA PHE A 78 -1.95 12.02 -2.84
C PHE A 78 -3.04 12.66 -2.00
N VAL A 79 -3.18 12.18 -0.75
CA VAL A 79 -4.32 12.50 0.14
C VAL A 79 -4.27 13.95 0.61
N PHE A 80 -3.09 14.46 0.97
CA PHE A 80 -2.95 15.82 1.50
C PHE A 80 -2.67 16.85 0.41
N ARG A 81 -3.23 18.05 0.57
CA ARG A 81 -2.95 19.17 -0.33
C ARG A 81 -1.46 19.48 -0.35
N GLY A 82 -0.85 19.41 -1.53
CA GLY A 82 0.57 19.70 -1.72
C GLY A 82 1.50 18.50 -1.54
N SER A 83 1.01 17.34 -1.08
CA SER A 83 1.82 16.10 -0.96
C SER A 83 2.46 15.70 -2.29
N ARG A 84 1.73 15.81 -3.41
CA ARG A 84 2.28 15.57 -4.75
C ARG A 84 3.46 16.48 -5.07
N GLN A 85 3.35 17.77 -4.76
CA GLN A 85 4.43 18.72 -5.01
C GLN A 85 5.64 18.41 -4.11
N ALA A 86 5.40 18.16 -2.82
CA ALA A 86 6.46 17.79 -1.89
C ALA A 86 7.19 16.49 -2.29
N PHE A 87 6.47 15.52 -2.85
CA PHE A 87 7.05 14.30 -3.41
C PHE A 87 7.95 14.63 -4.61
N VAL A 88 7.46 15.43 -5.56
CA VAL A 88 8.20 15.83 -6.78
C VAL A 88 9.43 16.67 -6.43
N ASP A 89 9.36 17.55 -5.44
CA ASP A 89 10.48 18.36 -4.98
C ASP A 89 11.65 17.50 -4.45
N ARG A 90 11.37 16.25 -4.05
CA ARG A 90 12.33 15.27 -3.54
C ARG A 90 12.27 13.95 -4.33
N LEU A 91 11.99 14.04 -5.63
CA LEU A 91 11.58 12.92 -6.48
C LEU A 91 12.43 11.66 -6.31
N ASP A 92 13.75 11.74 -6.46
CA ASP A 92 14.62 10.56 -6.36
C ASP A 92 14.53 9.89 -4.99
N ALA A 93 14.65 10.67 -3.92
CA ALA A 93 14.59 10.15 -2.55
C ALA A 93 13.20 9.55 -2.22
N CYS A 94 12.13 10.18 -2.69
CA CYS A 94 10.77 9.70 -2.50
C CYS A 94 10.48 8.43 -3.33
N CYS A 95 10.96 8.36 -4.58
CA CYS A 95 10.90 7.14 -5.40
C CYS A 95 11.64 5.98 -4.73
N ASP A 96 12.85 6.19 -4.24
CA ASP A 96 13.64 5.16 -3.56
C ASP A 96 12.97 4.69 -2.26
N ALA A 97 12.48 5.63 -1.45
CA ALA A 97 11.78 5.31 -0.21
C ALA A 97 10.49 4.51 -0.46
N LEU A 98 9.66 4.95 -1.40
CA LEU A 98 8.42 4.24 -1.75
C LEU A 98 8.70 2.87 -2.38
N ALA A 99 9.76 2.77 -3.20
CA ALA A 99 10.18 1.49 -3.75
C ALA A 99 10.57 0.48 -2.67
N ASN A 100 11.23 0.93 -1.60
CA ASN A 100 11.56 0.10 -0.45
C ASN A 100 10.30 -0.31 0.34
N VAL A 101 9.37 0.61 0.57
CA VAL A 101 8.08 0.30 1.21
C VAL A 101 7.33 -0.80 0.43
N ILE A 102 7.25 -0.68 -0.89
CA ILE A 102 6.61 -1.70 -1.73
C ILE A 102 7.36 -3.04 -1.67
N ALA A 103 8.69 -3.01 -1.62
CA ALA A 103 9.49 -4.24 -1.48
C ALA A 103 9.26 -4.93 -0.12
N GLU A 104 9.07 -4.18 0.95
CA GLU A 104 8.71 -4.71 2.27
C GLU A 104 7.31 -5.34 2.27
N ILE A 105 6.34 -4.70 1.61
CA ILE A 105 4.98 -5.26 1.41
C ILE A 105 5.06 -6.59 0.64
N ASP A 106 5.86 -6.64 -0.43
CA ASP A 106 6.03 -7.85 -1.23
C ASP A 106 6.69 -8.98 -0.41
N ALA A 107 7.74 -8.66 0.35
CA ALA A 107 8.41 -9.61 1.22
C ALA A 107 7.45 -10.16 2.30
N TRP A 108 6.75 -9.28 3.00
CA TRP A 108 5.73 -9.64 3.98
C TRP A 108 4.62 -10.52 3.38
N THR A 109 4.19 -10.20 2.17
CA THR A 109 3.15 -10.95 1.45
C THR A 109 3.59 -12.38 1.14
N ARG A 110 4.87 -12.60 0.80
CA ARG A 110 5.40 -13.95 0.53
C ARG A 110 5.31 -14.86 1.73
N ASP A 111 5.49 -14.32 2.93
CA ASP A 111 5.38 -15.06 4.18
C ASP A 111 3.90 -15.30 4.53
N VAL A 112 3.11 -14.22 4.55
CA VAL A 112 1.70 -14.26 4.98
C VAL A 112 0.82 -15.13 4.10
N ARG A 113 1.04 -15.16 2.78
CA ARG A 113 0.24 -15.98 1.85
C ARG A 113 0.37 -17.48 2.08
N THR A 114 1.39 -17.94 2.80
CA THR A 114 1.56 -19.37 3.13
C THR A 114 0.78 -19.78 4.37
N LEU A 115 0.43 -18.80 5.22
CA LEU A 115 -0.19 -19.02 6.53
C LEU A 115 -1.66 -18.60 6.55
N HIS A 116 -2.06 -17.67 5.69
CA HIS A 116 -3.37 -17.03 5.71
C HIS A 116 -3.98 -16.97 4.31
N ASP A 117 -5.30 -17.14 4.26
CA ASP A 117 -6.12 -17.02 3.05
C ASP A 117 -6.65 -15.61 2.82
N ARG A 118 -6.46 -14.71 3.78
CA ARG A 118 -6.94 -13.32 3.77
C ARG A 118 -5.97 -12.37 4.46
N VAL A 119 -6.03 -11.11 4.04
CA VAL A 119 -5.42 -9.95 4.71
C VAL A 119 -6.53 -9.00 5.13
N THR A 120 -6.30 -8.21 6.17
CA THR A 120 -7.25 -7.18 6.61
C THR A 120 -6.58 -5.83 6.61
N ILE A 121 -7.21 -4.84 6.00
CA ILE A 121 -6.85 -3.43 6.13
C ILE A 121 -7.80 -2.82 7.14
N LEU A 122 -7.24 -2.06 8.07
CA LEU A 122 -8.01 -1.32 9.07
C LEU A 122 -7.68 0.16 8.88
N GLY A 123 -8.67 0.92 8.40
CA GLY A 123 -8.66 2.37 8.38
C GLY A 123 -8.52 3.00 9.77
N ILE A 124 -8.10 4.26 9.84
CA ILE A 124 -8.06 5.07 11.07
C ILE A 124 -9.42 5.73 11.33
#